data_AF-A0AAW0ESB3-F1
#
_entry.id   AF-A0AAW0ESB3-F1
#
_cell.length_a   1.000
_cell.length_b   1.000
_cell.length_c   1.000
_cell.angle_alpha   90.00
_cell.angle_beta   90.00
_cell.angle_gamma   90.00
#
_symmetry.space_group_name_H-M   'P 1'
#
loop_
_entity.id
_entity.type
_entity.pdbx_description
1 polymer ?
#
loop_
_entity_poly.entity_id
_entity_poly.type
_entity_poly.pdbx_seq_one_letter_code
_entity_poly.pdbx_strand_id
1 'polypeptide(L)'
;MADAAAEGDVRLMSREERIASYRELVEGLDDILASHDADADADGDDAEQMAALVEEVETQLRTLAQLLNAEECVQVTPGLRKLVEVSPETAEVCTTIVYPPPPASGSAAAGTLSPAPYELLFDERDWYPCVITAVLPPAKDVDRVQYKAWILGHNVEEVVCSEALRPWRPTESTGDIQNGVHCHVIHPVTGRYVAGVVDRLTLEETVLVKVPSTPPPSSSSSADINTTTTTTVAVPLSHVRVGKFFAQLRRRPKTEEERATRRVEQSRLKRERAAQQRQLAASSVAADAGEWQALMGDIMGADVGGGGKRSAKRRRT
;
A
#
# COMPACT_ATOMS: atom_id res chain seq x y z
N MET A 1 43.11 -25.53 -2.83
CA MET A 1 43.36 -25.26 -4.27
C MET A 1 42.09 -25.28 -5.11
N ALA A 2 41.01 -25.94 -4.67
CA ALA A 2 39.69 -25.86 -5.33
C ALA A 2 38.98 -24.52 -5.08
N ASP A 3 39.11 -23.92 -3.88
CA ASP A 3 38.46 -22.63 -3.55
C ASP A 3 38.83 -21.48 -4.47
N ALA A 4 40.10 -21.38 -4.88
CA ALA A 4 40.56 -20.30 -5.75
C ALA A 4 39.99 -20.40 -7.18
N ALA A 5 39.60 -21.59 -7.62
CA ALA A 5 38.95 -21.80 -8.92
C ALA A 5 37.46 -21.44 -8.87
N ALA A 6 36.77 -21.79 -7.78
CA ALA A 6 35.37 -21.42 -7.55
C ALA A 6 35.21 -19.90 -7.34
N GLU A 7 36.10 -19.26 -6.57
CA GLU A 7 36.10 -17.78 -6.41
C GLU A 7 36.36 -17.05 -7.74
N GLY A 8 37.20 -17.61 -8.61
CA GLY A 8 37.48 -17.07 -9.94
C GLY A 8 36.27 -17.14 -10.87
N ASP A 9 35.49 -18.22 -10.80
CA ASP A 9 34.30 -18.43 -11.62
C ASP A 9 33.16 -17.48 -11.21
N VAL A 10 32.93 -17.33 -9.90
CA VAL A 10 31.88 -16.44 -9.36
C VAL A 10 32.10 -14.96 -9.73
N ARG A 11 33.36 -14.52 -9.87
CA ARG A 11 33.66 -13.13 -10.30
C ARG A 11 33.43 -12.88 -11.79
N LEU A 12 33.38 -13.93 -12.60
CA LEU A 12 33.12 -13.84 -14.04
C LEU A 12 31.61 -13.91 -14.34
N MET A 13 30.80 -14.38 -13.39
CA MET A 13 29.34 -14.39 -13.49
C MET A 13 28.78 -12.98 -13.59
N SER A 14 27.74 -12.83 -14.40
CA SER A 14 26.95 -11.60 -14.45
C SER A 14 26.25 -11.35 -13.11
N ARG A 15 25.83 -10.10 -12.87
CA ARG A 15 25.10 -9.74 -11.66
C ARG A 15 23.80 -10.53 -11.50
N GLU A 16 23.09 -10.79 -12.61
CA GLU A 16 21.82 -11.53 -12.59
C GLU A 16 22.04 -12.99 -12.22
N GLU A 17 23.09 -13.63 -12.76
CA GLU A 17 23.47 -15.00 -12.41
C GLU A 17 23.90 -15.11 -10.95
N ARG A 18 24.66 -14.13 -10.43
CA ARG A 18 25.02 -14.11 -9.00
C ARG A 18 23.81 -13.96 -8.09
N ILE A 19 22.81 -13.16 -8.47
CA ILE A 19 21.55 -13.03 -7.71
C ILE A 19 20.77 -14.35 -7.74
N ALA A 20 20.67 -15.00 -8.90
CA ALA A 20 19.99 -16.28 -9.05
C ALA A 20 20.66 -17.37 -8.19
N SER A 21 21.99 -17.50 -8.30
CA SER A 21 22.79 -18.45 -7.51
C SER A 21 22.71 -18.17 -6.01
N TYR A 22 22.76 -16.91 -5.59
CA TYR A 22 22.57 -16.55 -4.18
C TYR A 22 21.20 -17.00 -3.66
N ARG A 23 20.12 -16.81 -4.44
CA ARG A 23 18.77 -17.23 -4.02
C ARG A 23 18.66 -18.75 -3.94
N GLU A 24 19.18 -19.46 -4.93
CA GLU A 24 19.20 -20.92 -4.96
C GLU A 24 19.96 -21.50 -3.75
N LEU A 25 21.10 -20.91 -3.38
CA LEU A 25 21.87 -21.34 -2.22
C LEU A 25 21.18 -21.01 -0.89
N VAL A 26 20.45 -19.89 -0.79
CA VAL A 26 19.63 -19.59 0.40
C VAL A 26 18.48 -20.58 0.54
N GLU A 27 17.75 -20.85 -0.56
CA GLU A 27 16.66 -21.84 -0.57
C GLU A 27 17.17 -23.24 -0.22
N GLY A 28 18.31 -23.65 -0.81
CA GLY A 28 18.94 -24.93 -0.50
C GLY A 28 19.42 -25.05 0.94
N LEU A 29 19.95 -23.98 1.54
CA LEU A 29 20.34 -23.96 2.95
C LEU A 29 19.12 -24.08 3.88
N ASP A 30 18.02 -23.39 3.56
CA ASP A 30 16.76 -23.51 4.32
C ASP A 30 16.20 -24.94 4.26
N ASP A 31 16.26 -25.60 3.10
CA ASP A 31 15.85 -27.00 2.92
C ASP A 31 16.74 -27.99 3.69
N ILE A 32 18.06 -27.76 3.68
CA ILE A 32 19.04 -28.54 4.44
C ILE A 32 18.78 -28.42 5.95
N LEU A 33 18.52 -27.20 6.45
CA LEU A 33 18.21 -26.98 7.87
C LEU A 33 16.84 -27.57 8.26
N ALA A 34 15.83 -27.44 7.40
CA ALA A 34 14.49 -27.97 7.66
C ALA A 34 14.44 -29.50 7.70
N SER A 35 15.23 -30.18 6.87
CA SER A 35 15.35 -31.64 6.91
C SER A 35 16.06 -32.14 8.17
N HIS A 36 17.06 -31.40 8.66
CA HIS A 36 17.76 -31.73 9.89
C HIS A 36 16.88 -31.60 11.15
N ASP A 37 16.05 -30.55 11.25
CA ASP A 37 15.13 -30.38 12.38
C ASP A 37 14.06 -31.48 12.47
N ALA A 38 13.76 -32.15 11.34
CA ALA A 38 12.82 -33.26 11.29
C ALA A 38 13.43 -34.61 11.74
N ASP A 39 14.74 -34.79 11.56
CA ASP A 39 15.48 -36.03 11.80
C ASP A 39 16.38 -35.92 13.06
N ALA A 40 15.79 -35.50 14.19
CA ALA A 40 16.48 -35.23 15.46
C ALA A 40 17.20 -36.43 16.14
N ASP A 41 17.25 -37.59 15.48
CA ASP A 41 17.92 -38.83 15.93
C ASP A 41 19.17 -39.17 15.08
N ALA A 42 19.70 -38.24 14.28
CA ALA A 42 20.85 -38.48 13.41
C ALA A 42 22.13 -38.85 14.19
N ASP A 43 22.75 -39.98 13.81
CA ASP A 43 24.02 -40.48 14.35
C ASP A 43 25.13 -39.42 14.18
N GLY A 44 26.09 -39.36 15.11
CA GLY A 44 27.07 -38.26 15.19
C GLY A 44 27.94 -38.04 13.94
N ASP A 45 28.15 -39.06 13.11
CA ASP A 45 28.92 -38.97 11.87
C ASP A 45 28.14 -38.27 10.73
N ASP A 46 26.81 -38.34 10.74
CA ASP A 46 25.95 -37.63 9.78
C ASP A 46 25.83 -36.14 10.15
N ALA A 47 25.85 -35.83 11.45
CA ALA A 47 25.84 -34.45 11.94
C ALA A 47 27.11 -33.67 11.54
N GLU A 48 28.29 -34.29 11.59
CA GLU A 48 29.55 -33.65 11.17
C GLU A 48 29.60 -33.39 9.66
N GLN A 49 29.12 -34.33 8.84
CA GLN A 49 29.04 -34.14 7.39
C GLN A 49 28.07 -33.03 7.01
N MET A 50 26.92 -32.96 7.68
CA MET A 50 25.93 -31.90 7.47
C MET A 50 26.45 -30.53 7.91
N ALA A 51 27.15 -30.45 9.05
CA ALA A 51 27.79 -29.21 9.49
C ALA A 51 28.83 -28.72 8.47
N ALA A 52 29.62 -29.62 7.88
CA ALA A 52 30.57 -29.28 6.83
C ALA A 52 29.89 -28.75 5.55
N LEU A 53 28.75 -29.35 5.15
CA LEU A 53 27.97 -28.86 4.01
C LEU A 53 27.36 -27.48 4.26
N VAL A 54 26.83 -27.24 5.46
CA VAL A 54 26.31 -25.92 5.85
C VAL A 54 27.42 -24.87 5.82
N GLU A 55 28.60 -25.19 6.36
CA GLU A 55 29.75 -24.28 6.32
C GLU A 55 30.19 -23.97 4.88
N GLU A 56 30.23 -24.98 3.99
CA GLU A 56 30.55 -24.78 2.57
C GLU A 56 29.54 -23.82 1.91
N VAL A 57 28.24 -24.06 2.07
CA VAL A 57 27.19 -23.20 1.52
C VAL A 57 27.28 -21.78 2.09
N GLU A 58 27.51 -21.63 3.40
CA GLU A 58 27.68 -20.32 4.03
C GLU A 58 28.90 -19.56 3.50
N THR A 59 30.02 -20.26 3.20
CA THR A 59 31.20 -19.61 2.61
C THR A 59 30.94 -19.10 1.20
N GLN A 60 30.22 -19.88 0.38
CA GLN A 60 29.81 -19.47 -0.96
C GLN A 60 28.84 -18.29 -0.90
N LEU A 61 27.83 -18.35 -0.03
CA LEU A 61 26.88 -17.26 0.18
C LEU A 61 27.57 -15.97 0.65
N ARG A 62 28.52 -16.07 1.60
CA ARG A 62 29.31 -14.91 2.06
C ARG A 62 30.09 -14.26 0.91
N THR A 63 30.69 -15.07 0.04
CA THR A 63 31.44 -14.57 -1.12
C THR A 63 30.51 -13.87 -2.12
N LEU A 64 29.36 -14.48 -2.43
CA LEU A 64 28.35 -13.88 -3.30
C LEU A 64 27.77 -12.60 -2.71
N ALA A 65 27.42 -12.58 -1.43
CA ALA A 65 26.88 -11.43 -0.73
C ALA A 65 27.86 -10.26 -0.75
N GLN A 66 29.15 -10.49 -0.48
CA GLN A 66 30.19 -9.46 -0.55
C GLN A 66 30.31 -8.84 -1.94
N LEU A 67 30.34 -9.67 -2.98
CA LEU A 67 30.45 -9.20 -4.36
C LEU A 67 29.20 -8.42 -4.79
N LEU A 68 28.01 -8.89 -4.42
CA LEU A 68 26.76 -8.21 -4.70
C LEU A 68 26.68 -6.87 -3.97
N ASN A 69 26.99 -6.85 -2.67
CA ASN A 69 26.98 -5.65 -1.82
C ASN A 69 27.99 -4.59 -2.31
N ALA A 70 29.16 -5.01 -2.81
CA ALA A 70 30.17 -4.10 -3.35
C ALA A 70 29.71 -3.38 -4.63
N GLU A 71 28.79 -3.96 -5.40
CA GLU A 71 28.23 -3.36 -6.62
C GLU A 71 27.04 -2.44 -6.35
N GLU A 72 26.49 -2.46 -5.14
CA GLU A 72 25.30 -1.67 -4.83
C GLU A 72 25.63 -0.19 -4.62
N CYS A 73 25.04 0.66 -5.48
CA CYS A 73 25.27 2.11 -5.49
C CYS A 73 24.03 2.92 -5.10
N VAL A 74 22.99 2.29 -4.53
CA VAL A 74 21.73 2.96 -4.20
C VAL A 74 21.92 3.84 -2.97
N GLN A 75 21.54 5.11 -3.07
CA GLN A 75 21.74 6.10 -2.02
C GLN A 75 20.41 6.52 -1.40
N VAL A 76 20.47 6.95 -0.14
CA VAL A 76 19.33 7.59 0.55
C VAL A 76 18.93 8.85 -0.20
N THR A 77 17.64 9.01 -0.46
CA THR A 77 17.12 10.20 -1.17
C THR A 77 17.21 11.42 -0.26
N PRO A 78 17.89 12.50 -0.66
CA PRO A 78 17.98 13.71 0.15
C PRO A 78 16.68 14.53 0.12
N GLY A 79 16.48 15.38 1.12
CA GLY A 79 15.39 16.38 1.12
C GLY A 79 13.99 15.82 1.41
N LEU A 80 13.88 14.62 2.00
CA LEU A 80 12.59 14.05 2.37
C LEU A 80 11.94 14.83 3.52
N ARG A 81 10.67 15.22 3.37
CA ARG A 81 9.87 15.82 4.45
C ARG A 81 8.92 14.78 5.04
N LYS A 82 9.14 14.42 6.31
CA LYS A 82 8.26 13.53 7.07
C LYS A 82 7.13 14.34 7.71
N LEU A 83 5.90 14.13 7.25
CA LEU A 83 4.69 14.61 7.90
C LEU A 83 4.16 13.50 8.82
N VAL A 84 3.90 13.84 10.07
CA VAL A 84 3.32 12.92 11.05
C VAL A 84 1.97 13.51 11.43
N GLU A 85 0.90 12.89 10.93
CA GLU A 85 -0.47 13.31 11.19
C GLU A 85 -1.14 12.26 12.08
N VAL A 86 -1.78 12.69 13.15
CA VAL A 86 -2.63 11.82 13.96
C VAL A 86 -4.01 11.81 13.30
N SER A 87 -4.45 10.65 12.84
CA SER A 87 -5.77 10.50 12.24
C SER A 87 -6.86 10.86 13.26
N PRO A 88 -7.78 11.80 12.96
CA PRO A 88 -8.83 12.18 13.89
C PRO A 88 -9.87 11.08 14.11
N GLU A 89 -9.97 10.11 13.19
CA GLU A 89 -10.97 9.03 13.24
C GLU A 89 -10.47 7.76 13.95
N THR A 90 -9.17 7.45 13.83
CA THR A 90 -8.59 6.22 14.38
C THR A 90 -7.57 6.44 15.48
N ALA A 91 -7.19 7.69 15.77
CA ALA A 91 -6.09 8.07 16.66
C ALA A 91 -4.73 7.43 16.31
N GLU A 92 -4.62 6.83 15.11
CA GLU A 92 -3.40 6.22 14.60
C GLU A 92 -2.47 7.29 14.04
N VAL A 93 -1.17 7.12 14.29
CA VAL A 93 -0.13 8.00 13.79
C VAL A 93 0.19 7.64 12.34
N CYS A 94 -0.32 8.41 11.39
CA CYS A 94 -0.01 8.26 9.97
C CYS A 94 1.24 9.06 9.61
N THR A 95 2.33 8.37 9.32
CA THR A 95 3.50 8.97 8.69
C THR A 95 3.27 9.11 7.19
N THR A 96 3.54 10.28 6.63
CA THR A 96 3.52 10.54 5.17
C THR A 96 4.84 11.20 4.78
N ILE A 97 5.54 10.63 3.81
CA ILE A 97 6.75 11.28 3.26
C ILE A 97 6.35 12.07 2.02
N VAL A 98 6.70 13.35 2.03
CA VAL A 98 6.48 14.27 0.92
C VAL A 98 7.80 14.49 0.20
N TYR A 99 7.76 14.27 -1.11
CA TYR A 99 8.88 14.50 -2.02
C TYR A 99 8.34 14.93 -3.39
N PRO A 100 8.99 15.91 -4.07
CA PRO A 100 9.93 16.86 -3.51
C PRO A 100 9.22 17.74 -2.44
N PRO A 101 9.93 18.19 -1.39
CA PRO A 101 9.31 19.02 -0.36
C PRO A 101 8.84 20.35 -0.98
N PRO A 102 7.64 20.86 -0.59
CA PRO A 102 7.20 22.16 -1.06
C PRO A 102 8.18 23.23 -0.59
N PRO A 103 8.45 24.28 -1.41
CA PRO A 103 9.37 25.34 -1.03
C PRO A 103 8.93 25.96 0.30
N ALA A 104 9.86 26.08 1.24
CA ALA A 104 9.62 26.83 2.47
C ALA A 104 9.22 28.26 2.07
N SER A 105 8.07 28.73 2.58
CA SER A 105 7.52 30.05 2.28
C SER A 105 8.59 31.11 2.57
N GLY A 106 9.18 31.68 1.51
CA GLY A 106 10.26 32.68 1.60
C GLY A 106 11.49 32.44 0.74
N SER A 107 11.72 31.25 0.18
CA SER A 107 12.83 31.02 -0.76
C SER A 107 12.38 31.22 -2.20
N ALA A 108 12.90 32.27 -2.85
CA ALA A 108 12.65 32.61 -4.25
C ALA A 108 13.41 31.72 -5.26
N ALA A 109 14.05 30.63 -4.80
CA ALA A 109 14.47 29.59 -5.71
C ALA A 109 13.22 28.82 -6.13
N ALA A 110 12.85 28.94 -7.41
CA ALA A 110 11.87 28.06 -8.03
C ALA A 110 12.20 26.62 -7.60
N GLY A 111 11.38 26.05 -6.73
CA GLY A 111 11.59 24.70 -6.23
C GLY A 111 11.43 23.77 -7.42
N THR A 112 12.54 23.36 -8.02
CA THR A 112 12.53 22.43 -9.14
C THR A 112 11.86 21.17 -8.63
N LEU A 113 10.66 20.90 -9.13
CA LEU A 113 9.88 19.72 -8.78
C LEU A 113 10.64 18.51 -9.33
N SER A 114 11.52 17.94 -8.53
CA SER A 114 12.33 16.79 -8.92
C SER A 114 11.44 15.54 -9.02
N PRO A 115 11.57 14.75 -10.11
CA PRO A 115 10.89 13.47 -10.20
C PRO A 115 11.38 12.51 -9.12
N ALA A 116 10.55 11.51 -8.81
CA ALA A 116 10.95 10.41 -7.94
C ALA A 116 12.20 9.72 -8.52
N PRO A 117 13.26 9.49 -7.73
CA PRO A 117 14.49 8.93 -8.24
C PRO A 117 14.38 7.44 -8.60
N TYR A 118 13.53 6.71 -7.88
CA TYR A 118 13.43 5.25 -7.98
C TYR A 118 11.99 4.79 -8.14
N GLU A 119 11.84 3.58 -8.67
CA GLU A 119 10.63 2.79 -8.64
C GLU A 119 10.85 1.49 -7.86
N LEU A 120 9.83 1.08 -7.12
CA LEU A 120 9.76 -0.15 -6.36
C LEU A 120 8.80 -1.13 -7.05
N LEU A 121 9.25 -2.35 -7.29
CA LEU A 121 8.37 -3.44 -7.70
C LEU A 121 7.59 -3.96 -6.49
N PHE A 122 6.31 -3.56 -6.38
CA PHE A 122 5.45 -4.02 -5.30
C PHE A 122 4.70 -5.28 -5.70
N ASP A 123 4.76 -6.31 -4.84
CA ASP A 123 4.05 -7.58 -5.02
C ASP A 123 4.35 -8.24 -6.40
N GLU A 124 5.57 -8.05 -6.90
CA GLU A 124 6.10 -8.62 -8.16
C GLU A 124 5.29 -8.28 -9.43
N ARG A 125 4.46 -7.22 -9.38
CA ARG A 125 3.52 -6.92 -10.47
C ARG A 125 3.68 -5.55 -11.09
N ASP A 126 3.59 -4.52 -10.26
CA ASP A 126 3.53 -3.14 -10.71
C ASP A 126 4.67 -2.33 -10.08
N TRP A 127 5.26 -1.45 -10.87
CA TRP A 127 6.29 -0.51 -10.42
C TRP A 127 5.64 0.75 -9.88
N TYR A 128 6.06 1.17 -8.70
CA TYR A 128 5.55 2.37 -8.02
C TYR A 128 6.67 3.38 -7.76
N PRO A 129 6.41 4.68 -7.95
CA PRO A 129 7.39 5.71 -7.61
C PRO A 129 7.70 5.67 -6.11
N CYS A 130 8.98 5.65 -5.77
CA CYS A 130 9.44 5.51 -4.40
C CYS A 130 10.67 6.38 -4.11
N VAL A 131 10.93 6.56 -2.81
CA VAL A 131 12.13 7.22 -2.29
C VAL A 131 12.81 6.31 -1.29
N ILE A 132 14.14 6.37 -1.21
CA ILE A 132 14.92 5.58 -0.26
C ILE A 132 15.09 6.40 1.01
N THR A 133 14.55 5.88 2.11
CA THR A 133 14.56 6.55 3.42
C THR A 133 15.79 6.18 4.25
N ALA A 134 16.28 4.94 4.11
CA ALA A 134 17.47 4.46 4.78
C ALA A 134 18.07 3.26 4.04
N VAL A 135 19.39 3.09 4.18
CA VAL A 135 20.11 1.87 3.81
C VAL A 135 20.28 1.06 5.07
N LEU A 136 19.92 -0.22 5.02
CA LEU A 136 20.07 -1.18 6.10
C LEU A 136 21.32 -2.03 5.84
N PRO A 137 22.35 -1.92 6.68
CA PRO A 137 23.52 -2.78 6.56
C PRO A 137 23.12 -4.23 6.84
N PRO A 138 23.83 -5.21 6.24
CA PRO A 138 23.57 -6.62 6.48
C PRO A 138 23.81 -6.97 7.95
N ALA A 139 22.94 -7.79 8.53
CA ALA A 139 23.06 -8.20 9.93
C ALA A 139 24.16 -9.25 10.12
N LYS A 140 24.30 -10.14 9.14
CA LYS A 140 25.36 -11.14 9.03
C LYS A 140 26.15 -10.94 7.74
N ASP A 141 27.37 -11.45 7.68
CA ASP A 141 28.22 -11.37 6.48
C ASP A 141 27.67 -12.16 5.28
N VAL A 142 26.73 -13.06 5.55
CA VAL A 142 25.99 -13.85 4.55
C VAL A 142 24.83 -13.04 3.95
N ASP A 143 24.36 -12.01 4.65
CA ASP A 143 23.20 -11.22 4.24
C ASP A 143 23.57 -10.14 3.22
N ARG A 144 22.58 -9.78 2.41
CA ARG A 144 22.67 -8.67 1.47
C ARG A 144 22.24 -7.35 2.11
N VAL A 145 22.77 -6.24 1.59
CA VAL A 145 22.31 -4.90 1.94
C VAL A 145 20.84 -4.74 1.54
N GLN A 146 20.05 -4.15 2.43
CA GLN A 146 18.63 -3.90 2.21
C GLN A 146 18.34 -2.40 2.23
N TYR A 147 17.21 -2.00 1.66
CA TYR A 147 16.81 -0.61 1.52
C TYR A 147 15.41 -0.42 2.07
N LYS A 148 15.24 0.61 2.90
CA LYS A 148 13.92 1.07 3.32
C LYS A 148 13.36 2.02 2.27
N ALA A 149 12.56 1.48 1.37
CA ALA A 149 11.87 2.22 0.33
C ALA A 149 10.49 2.68 0.82
N TRP A 150 10.15 3.93 0.53
CA TRP A 150 8.83 4.48 0.81
C TRP A 150 8.07 4.69 -0.49
N ILE A 151 6.91 4.05 -0.63
CA ILE A 151 6.06 4.20 -1.81
C ILE A 151 5.28 5.51 -1.70
N LEU A 152 5.56 6.43 -2.62
CA LEU A 152 4.93 7.74 -2.65
C LEU A 152 3.43 7.61 -2.94
N GLY A 153 2.60 8.45 -2.31
CA GLY A 153 1.15 8.47 -2.52
C GLY A 153 0.37 7.40 -1.75
N HIS A 154 0.98 6.23 -1.49
CA HIS A 154 0.37 5.14 -0.72
C HIS A 154 0.83 5.08 0.74
N ASN A 155 1.94 5.74 1.08
CA ASN A 155 2.47 5.82 2.45
C ASN A 155 2.81 4.46 3.06
N VAL A 156 3.40 3.59 2.26
CA VAL A 156 3.85 2.25 2.68
C VAL A 156 5.37 2.24 2.70
N GLU A 157 5.94 1.83 3.83
CA GLU A 157 7.37 1.52 3.97
C GLU A 157 7.60 0.05 3.65
N GLU A 158 8.57 -0.23 2.80
CA GLU A 158 8.96 -1.56 2.36
C GLU A 158 10.46 -1.74 2.54
N VAL A 159 10.86 -2.92 3.01
CA VAL A 159 12.27 -3.32 3.08
C VAL A 159 12.57 -4.24 1.91
N VAL A 160 13.46 -3.81 1.03
CA VAL A 160 13.75 -4.54 -0.21
C VAL A 160 15.23 -4.59 -0.53
N CYS A 161 15.63 -5.57 -1.32
CA CYS A 161 16.95 -5.63 -1.93
C CYS A 161 16.98 -4.84 -3.26
N SER A 162 18.18 -4.59 -3.78
CA SER A 162 18.39 -3.75 -4.97
C SER A 162 17.68 -4.24 -6.24
N GLU A 163 17.38 -5.53 -6.38
CA GLU A 163 16.61 -6.09 -7.51
C GLU A 163 15.16 -5.61 -7.64
N ALA A 164 14.54 -5.23 -6.52
CA ALA A 164 13.16 -4.73 -6.51
C ALA A 164 13.12 -3.22 -6.75
N LEU A 165 14.28 -2.60 -6.97
CA LEU A 165 14.46 -1.19 -7.21
C LEU A 165 15.01 -0.96 -8.62
N ARG A 166 14.54 0.11 -9.25
CA ARG A 166 15.15 0.62 -10.50
C ARG A 166 15.05 2.13 -10.54
N PRO A 167 15.89 2.83 -11.32
CA PRO A 167 15.69 4.25 -11.59
C PRO A 167 14.31 4.49 -12.21
N TRP A 168 13.65 5.58 -11.83
CA TRP A 168 12.36 5.93 -12.40
C TRP A 168 12.46 6.13 -13.92
N ARG A 169 11.42 5.68 -14.64
CA ARG A 169 11.32 5.84 -16.09
C ARG A 169 9.89 6.20 -16.48
N PRO A 170 9.70 7.06 -17.50
CA PRO A 170 8.39 7.28 -18.08
C PRO A 170 7.81 5.93 -18.57
N THR A 171 6.61 5.58 -18.11
CA THR A 171 5.90 4.37 -18.54
C THR A 171 4.96 4.68 -19.69
N GLU A 172 4.47 3.65 -20.39
CA GLU A 172 3.44 3.83 -21.45
C GLU A 172 2.22 4.61 -20.93
N SER A 173 1.84 4.41 -19.67
CA SER A 173 0.74 5.15 -19.02
C SER A 173 0.99 6.66 -18.88
N THR A 174 2.25 7.09 -18.91
CA THR A 174 2.62 8.51 -18.97
C THR A 174 2.53 9.09 -20.38
N GLY A 175 2.58 8.25 -21.42
CA GLY A 175 2.37 8.65 -22.81
C GLY A 175 0.90 8.97 -23.13
N ASP A 176 -0.04 8.39 -22.38
CA ASP A 176 -1.48 8.68 -22.49
C ASP A 176 -1.89 9.99 -21.79
N ILE A 177 -0.95 10.68 -21.14
CA ILE A 177 -1.22 11.95 -20.46
C ILE A 177 -1.46 13.02 -21.53
N GLN A 178 -2.73 13.41 -21.67
CA GLN A 178 -3.16 14.51 -22.52
C GLN A 178 -4.00 15.50 -21.71
N ASN A 179 -4.10 16.73 -22.21
CA ASN A 179 -4.96 17.74 -21.59
C ASN A 179 -6.40 17.24 -21.51
N GLY A 180 -7.03 17.37 -20.35
CA GLY A 180 -8.39 16.93 -20.08
C GLY A 180 -8.52 15.49 -19.56
N VAL A 181 -7.44 14.71 -19.50
CA VAL A 181 -7.48 13.33 -18.99
C VAL A 181 -7.64 13.32 -17.46
N HIS A 182 -8.52 12.46 -16.97
CA HIS A 182 -8.67 12.17 -15.54
C HIS A 182 -7.48 11.36 -15.04
N CYS A 183 -6.84 11.84 -13.97
CA CYS A 183 -5.67 11.21 -13.38
C CYS A 183 -5.72 11.25 -11.85
N HIS A 184 -4.84 10.46 -11.25
CA HIS A 184 -4.54 10.53 -9.83
C HIS A 184 -3.14 11.10 -9.65
N VAL A 185 -3.02 12.10 -8.80
CA VAL A 185 -1.77 12.83 -8.60
C VAL A 185 -1.40 12.84 -7.13
N ILE A 186 -0.13 12.60 -6.84
CA ILE A 186 0.41 12.75 -5.48
C ILE A 186 0.49 14.24 -5.16
N HIS A 187 -0.36 14.69 -4.25
CA HIS A 187 -0.46 16.09 -3.92
C HIS A 187 0.79 16.55 -3.14
N PRO A 188 1.46 17.64 -3.54
CA PRO A 188 2.77 18.03 -3.00
C PRO A 188 2.73 18.53 -1.55
N VAL A 189 1.54 18.84 -1.02
CA VAL A 189 1.40 19.23 0.39
C VAL A 189 1.05 18.04 1.28
N THR A 190 0.19 17.13 0.81
CA THR A 190 -0.34 16.04 1.63
C THR A 190 0.40 14.73 1.40
N GLY A 191 1.17 14.59 0.32
CA GLY A 191 1.89 13.38 -0.06
C GLY A 191 0.99 12.20 -0.44
N ARG A 192 -0.31 12.42 -0.63
CA ARG A 192 -1.32 11.39 -0.94
C ARG A 192 -1.88 11.57 -2.34
N TYR A 193 -2.35 10.48 -2.93
CA TYR A 193 -3.05 10.53 -4.21
C TYR A 193 -4.40 11.26 -4.09
N VAL A 194 -4.62 12.21 -4.99
CA VAL A 194 -5.89 12.92 -5.16
C VAL A 194 -6.32 12.84 -6.61
N ALA A 195 -7.63 12.68 -6.85
CA ALA A 195 -8.18 12.70 -8.20
C ALA A 195 -8.11 14.13 -8.78
N GLY A 196 -7.72 14.25 -10.04
CA GLY A 196 -7.62 15.51 -10.75
C GLY A 196 -7.80 15.37 -12.25
N VAL A 197 -7.73 16.50 -12.95
CA VAL A 197 -7.77 16.56 -14.41
C VAL A 197 -6.55 17.30 -14.91
N VAL A 198 -5.83 16.69 -15.86
CA VAL A 198 -4.66 17.31 -16.49
C VAL A 198 -5.08 18.59 -17.20
N ASP A 199 -4.49 19.73 -16.84
CA ASP A 199 -4.76 21.00 -17.51
C ASP A 199 -3.80 21.19 -18.68
N ARG A 200 -2.49 21.13 -18.39
CA ARG A 200 -1.42 21.37 -19.36
C ARG A 200 -0.17 20.57 -18.99
N LEU A 201 0.50 20.02 -19.99
CA LEU A 201 1.86 19.48 -19.86
C LEU A 201 2.90 20.59 -20.07
N THR A 202 3.96 20.57 -19.28
CA THR A 202 5.13 21.44 -19.49
C THR A 202 6.27 20.65 -20.12
N LEU A 203 7.29 21.35 -20.62
CA LEU A 203 8.47 20.74 -21.25
C LEU A 203 9.46 20.15 -20.23
N GLU A 204 9.30 20.45 -18.93
CA GLU A 204 10.25 20.10 -17.87
C GLU A 204 9.84 18.85 -17.08
N GLU A 205 9.22 17.86 -17.75
CA GLU A 205 8.70 16.64 -17.09
C GLU A 205 7.73 16.93 -15.93
N THR A 206 7.09 18.11 -15.93
CA THR A 206 6.06 18.47 -14.95
C THR A 206 4.71 18.66 -15.62
N VAL A 207 3.65 18.34 -14.89
CA VAL A 207 2.26 18.40 -15.33
C VAL A 207 1.49 19.33 -14.41
N LEU A 208 0.71 20.23 -15.00
CA LEU A 208 -0.25 21.06 -14.29
C LEU A 208 -1.58 20.33 -14.22
N VAL A 209 -2.03 20.04 -13.00
CA VAL A 209 -3.27 19.30 -12.75
C VAL A 209 -4.23 20.12 -11.92
N LYS A 210 -5.49 20.17 -12.35
CA LYS A 210 -6.60 20.76 -11.60
C LYS A 210 -7.11 19.75 -10.59
N VAL A 211 -6.94 20.07 -9.31
CA VAL A 211 -7.32 19.23 -8.17
C VAL A 211 -8.45 19.94 -7.41
N PRO A 212 -9.48 19.23 -6.91
CA PRO A 212 -10.50 19.83 -6.05
C PRO A 212 -9.85 20.34 -4.76
N SER A 213 -10.09 21.60 -4.43
CA SER A 213 -9.65 22.21 -3.18
C SER A 213 -10.59 21.80 -2.06
N THR A 214 -10.06 21.16 -1.02
CA THR A 214 -10.81 20.95 0.23
C THR A 214 -10.84 22.28 0.99
N PRO A 215 -12.01 22.92 1.21
CA PRO A 215 -12.05 24.15 1.98
C PRO A 215 -11.70 23.88 3.46
N PRO A 216 -11.03 24.81 4.16
CA PRO A 216 -10.86 24.73 5.61
C PRO A 216 -12.23 24.76 6.30
N PRO A 217 -12.40 24.13 7.49
CA PRO A 217 -13.69 23.95 8.16
C PRO A 217 -14.31 25.23 8.76
N SER A 218 -13.96 26.42 8.26
CA SER A 218 -14.41 27.70 8.82
C SER A 218 -14.64 28.76 7.76
N SER A 219 -15.67 28.60 6.93
CA SER A 219 -16.38 29.75 6.34
C SER A 219 -17.75 29.30 5.80
N SER A 220 -18.75 29.36 6.67
CA SER A 220 -20.15 29.31 6.30
C SER A 220 -20.60 30.66 5.74
N SER A 221 -20.97 30.72 4.46
CA SER A 221 -22.09 31.54 3.99
C SER A 221 -22.40 31.34 2.50
N SER A 222 -23.69 31.10 2.25
CA SER A 222 -24.49 31.34 1.04
C SER A 222 -24.23 30.50 -0.23
N ALA A 223 -25.32 29.87 -0.65
CA ALA A 223 -25.48 29.03 -1.83
C ALA A 223 -25.35 29.84 -3.14
N ASP A 224 -24.64 29.26 -4.11
CA ASP A 224 -25.06 29.14 -5.52
C ASP A 224 -24.09 28.22 -6.31
N ILE A 225 -24.67 27.22 -7.00
CA ILE A 225 -24.21 26.51 -8.21
C ILE A 225 -22.76 25.95 -8.25
N ASN A 226 -22.63 24.62 -8.06
CA ASN A 226 -21.66 23.68 -8.68
C ASN A 226 -20.27 24.19 -9.13
N THR A 227 -19.63 25.03 -8.34
CA THR A 227 -18.23 25.41 -8.55
C THR A 227 -17.41 24.79 -7.44
N THR A 228 -17.08 23.51 -7.61
CA THR A 228 -15.98 22.90 -6.85
C THR A 228 -14.75 23.77 -7.07
N THR A 229 -14.32 24.49 -6.03
CA THR A 229 -13.12 25.32 -6.07
C THR A 229 -11.97 24.41 -6.47
N THR A 230 -11.37 24.63 -7.64
CA THR A 230 -10.26 23.79 -8.14
C THR A 230 -8.97 24.59 -8.08
N THR A 231 -7.92 23.97 -7.55
CA THR A 231 -6.57 24.53 -7.51
C THR A 231 -5.71 23.84 -8.54
N THR A 232 -5.01 24.63 -9.36
CA THR A 232 -4.02 24.08 -10.29
C THR A 232 -2.72 23.87 -9.54
N VAL A 233 -2.20 22.65 -9.59
CA VAL A 233 -0.98 22.22 -8.90
C VAL A 233 0.01 21.70 -9.93
N ALA A 234 1.27 22.16 -9.83
CA ALA A 234 2.37 21.64 -10.63
C ALA A 234 2.99 20.43 -9.92
N VAL A 235 3.13 19.33 -10.66
CA VAL A 235 3.61 18.05 -10.11
C VAL A 235 4.50 17.33 -11.15
N PRO A 236 5.59 16.63 -10.76
CA PRO A 236 6.37 15.83 -11.70
C PRO A 236 5.57 14.70 -12.36
N LEU A 237 5.99 14.27 -13.55
CA LEU A 237 5.41 13.11 -14.26
C LEU A 237 5.41 11.84 -13.41
N SER A 238 6.44 11.62 -12.59
CA SER A 238 6.55 10.47 -11.70
C SER A 238 5.41 10.33 -10.67
N HIS A 239 4.70 11.42 -10.39
CA HIS A 239 3.66 11.50 -9.37
C HIS A 239 2.25 11.46 -9.99
N VAL A 240 2.15 11.36 -11.31
CA VAL A 240 0.89 11.26 -12.05
C VAL A 240 0.64 9.82 -12.44
N ARG A 241 -0.59 9.34 -12.22
CA ARG A 241 -1.04 8.02 -12.64
C ARG A 241 -2.37 8.12 -13.38
N VAL A 242 -2.44 7.47 -14.53
CA VAL A 242 -3.64 7.39 -15.37
C VAL A 242 -4.23 5.98 -15.29
N GLY A 243 -5.55 5.86 -15.39
CA GLY A 243 -6.25 4.58 -15.43
C GLY A 243 -6.73 4.08 -14.06
N LYS A 244 -6.76 2.75 -13.88
CA LYS A 244 -7.31 2.11 -12.67
C LYS A 244 -6.43 2.43 -11.45
N PHE A 245 -7.04 3.00 -10.42
CA PHE A 245 -6.37 3.34 -9.18
C PHE A 245 -7.01 2.64 -7.98
N PHE A 246 -6.17 2.18 -7.07
CA PHE A 246 -6.58 1.61 -5.80
C PHE A 246 -6.03 2.49 -4.68
N ALA A 247 -6.90 2.98 -3.80
CA ALA A 247 -6.50 3.87 -2.72
C ALA A 247 -5.46 3.26 -1.77
N GLN A 248 -5.54 1.94 -1.54
CA GLN A 248 -4.63 1.20 -0.69
C GLN A 248 -3.96 0.08 -1.49
N LEU A 249 -2.64 -0.06 -1.30
CA LEU A 249 -1.91 -1.21 -1.77
C LEU A 249 -2.28 -2.43 -0.95
N ARG A 250 -2.64 -3.51 -1.63
CA ARG A 250 -2.96 -4.79 -1.00
C ARG A 250 -1.97 -5.81 -1.49
N ARG A 251 -1.21 -6.40 -0.57
CA ARG A 251 -0.39 -7.58 -0.87
C ARG A 251 -1.29 -8.75 -1.23
N ARG A 252 -0.98 -9.44 -2.32
CA ARG A 252 -1.60 -10.72 -2.62
C ARG A 252 -1.07 -11.79 -1.67
N PRO A 253 -1.91 -12.76 -1.33
CA PRO A 253 -1.44 -13.96 -0.64
C PRO A 253 -0.50 -14.71 -1.57
N LYS A 254 0.75 -14.93 -1.13
CA LYS A 254 1.77 -15.58 -1.97
C LYS A 254 1.59 -17.11 -1.98
N THR A 255 1.05 -17.69 -0.91
CA THR A 255 0.86 -19.14 -0.78
C THR A 255 -0.58 -19.59 -1.11
N GLU A 256 -0.73 -20.86 -1.52
CA GLU A 256 -2.06 -21.48 -1.77
C GLU A 256 -2.89 -21.54 -0.48
N GLU A 257 -2.24 -21.75 0.66
CA GLU A 257 -2.88 -21.82 1.97
C GLU A 257 -3.47 -20.47 2.39
N GLU A 258 -2.74 -19.37 2.20
CA GLU A 258 -3.26 -18.02 2.42
C GLU A 258 -4.41 -17.67 1.45
N ARG A 259 -4.39 -18.23 0.23
CA ARG A 259 -5.51 -18.11 -0.72
C ARG A 259 -6.72 -18.90 -0.23
N ALA A 260 -6.54 -20.06 0.37
CA ALA A 260 -7.60 -20.88 0.94
C ALA A 260 -8.23 -20.21 2.18
N THR A 261 -7.42 -19.68 3.10
CA THR A 261 -7.93 -18.99 4.30
C THR A 261 -8.74 -17.74 3.93
N ARG A 262 -8.26 -16.93 2.97
CA ARG A 262 -9.03 -15.77 2.48
C ARG A 262 -10.33 -16.16 1.79
N ARG A 263 -10.38 -17.29 1.07
CA ARG A 263 -11.65 -17.79 0.48
C ARG A 263 -12.64 -18.19 1.58
N VAL A 264 -12.16 -18.85 2.63
CA VAL A 264 -12.98 -19.22 3.79
C VAL A 264 -13.51 -17.96 4.50
N GLU A 265 -12.64 -16.98 4.79
CA GLU A 265 -13.05 -15.72 5.41
C GLU A 265 -14.03 -14.90 4.56
N GLN A 266 -13.79 -14.78 3.26
CA GLN A 266 -14.73 -14.11 2.35
C GLN A 266 -16.07 -14.84 2.27
N SER A 267 -16.05 -16.17 2.26
CA SER A 267 -17.28 -16.97 2.26
C SER A 267 -18.07 -16.77 3.57
N ARG A 268 -17.37 -16.64 4.70
CA ARG A 268 -17.96 -16.33 6.00
C ARG A 268 -18.57 -14.93 6.02
N LEU A 269 -17.81 -13.91 5.61
CA LEU A 269 -18.31 -12.53 5.52
C LEU A 269 -19.52 -12.42 4.58
N LYS A 270 -19.54 -13.18 3.48
CA LYS A 270 -20.69 -13.24 2.58
C LYS A 270 -21.92 -13.86 3.25
N ARG A 271 -21.74 -14.93 4.03
CA ARG A 271 -22.82 -15.56 4.81
C ARG A 271 -23.35 -14.62 5.89
N GLU A 272 -22.47 -13.90 6.58
CA GLU A 272 -22.84 -12.93 7.61
C GLU A 272 -23.64 -11.76 7.00
N ARG A 273 -23.20 -11.18 5.88
CA ARG A 273 -23.97 -10.14 5.18
C ARG A 273 -25.34 -10.62 4.71
N ALA A 274 -25.42 -11.84 4.18
CA ALA A 274 -26.69 -12.42 3.76
C ALA A 274 -27.63 -12.67 4.95
N ALA A 275 -27.08 -13.09 6.10
CA ALA A 275 -27.85 -13.24 7.33
C ALA A 275 -28.36 -11.88 7.86
N GLN A 276 -27.51 -10.85 7.86
CA GLN A 276 -27.91 -9.49 8.25
C GLN A 276 -29.00 -8.94 7.32
N GLN A 277 -28.86 -9.10 6.00
CA GLN A 277 -29.90 -8.70 5.05
C GLN A 277 -31.22 -9.45 5.28
N ARG A 278 -31.18 -10.75 5.58
CA ARG A 278 -32.37 -11.53 5.94
C ARG A 278 -33.01 -11.07 7.24
N GLN A 279 -32.20 -10.71 8.25
CA GLN A 279 -32.71 -10.16 9.51
C GLN A 279 -33.37 -8.80 9.29
N LEU A 280 -32.75 -7.92 8.50
CA LEU A 280 -33.34 -6.62 8.15
C LEU A 280 -34.64 -6.79 7.37
N ALA A 281 -34.68 -7.69 6.38
CA ALA A 281 -35.91 -8.00 5.63
C ALA A 281 -37.01 -8.64 6.51
N ALA A 282 -36.64 -9.52 7.44
CA ALA A 282 -37.59 -10.08 8.39
C ALA A 282 -38.12 -9.00 9.35
N SER A 283 -37.27 -8.06 9.78
CA SER A 283 -37.67 -6.94 10.63
C SER A 283 -38.59 -5.95 9.90
N SER A 284 -38.36 -5.70 8.60
CA SER A 284 -39.25 -4.86 7.81
C SER A 284 -40.60 -5.53 7.61
N VAL A 285 -40.65 -6.84 7.30
CA VAL A 285 -41.91 -7.58 7.17
C VAL A 285 -42.67 -7.64 8.50
N ALA A 286 -41.98 -7.78 9.63
CA ALA A 286 -42.61 -7.74 10.95
C ALA A 286 -43.15 -6.34 11.30
N ALA A 287 -42.44 -5.27 10.91
CA ALA A 287 -42.92 -3.90 11.06
C ALA A 287 -44.16 -3.65 10.19
N ASP A 288 -44.13 -4.07 8.92
CA ASP A 288 -45.26 -3.96 7.99
C ASP A 288 -46.47 -4.75 8.51
N ALA A 289 -46.26 -5.97 9.02
CA ALA A 289 -47.33 -6.76 9.62
C ALA A 289 -47.91 -6.10 10.88
N GLY A 290 -47.07 -5.49 11.71
CA GLY A 290 -47.50 -4.70 12.87
C GLY A 290 -48.31 -3.47 12.46
N GLU A 291 -47.93 -2.80 11.38
CA GLU A 291 -48.65 -1.66 10.80
C GLU A 291 -50.02 -2.08 10.25
N TRP A 292 -50.09 -3.19 9.51
CA TRP A 292 -51.35 -3.78 9.07
C TRP A 292 -52.25 -4.20 10.23
N GLN A 293 -51.68 -4.77 11.30
CA GLN A 293 -52.44 -5.17 12.48
C GLN A 293 -52.95 -3.96 13.27
N ALA A 294 -52.18 -2.88 13.36
CA ALA A 294 -52.63 -1.62 13.95
C ALA A 294 -53.75 -0.98 13.13
N LEU A 295 -53.62 -0.96 11.81
CA LEU A 295 -54.60 -0.40 10.88
C LEU A 295 -55.91 -1.20 10.89
N MET A 296 -55.83 -2.54 10.93
CA MET A 296 -57.00 -3.41 11.11
C MET A 296 -57.62 -3.31 12.52
N GLY A 297 -56.80 -3.10 13.56
CA GLY A 297 -57.24 -2.84 14.92
C GLY A 297 -58.01 -1.52 15.04
N ASP A 298 -57.58 -0.47 14.35
CA ASP A 298 -58.28 0.82 14.27
C ASP A 298 -59.59 0.70 13.47
N ILE A 299 -59.62 -0.09 12.38
CA ILE A 299 -60.84 -0.30 11.57
C ILE A 299 -61.87 -1.18 12.31
N MET A 300 -61.45 -2.28 12.95
CA MET A 300 -62.37 -3.15 13.71
C MET A 300 -62.70 -2.62 15.10
N GLY A 301 -61.84 -1.80 15.70
CA GLY A 301 -62.10 -1.09 16.95
C GLY A 301 -63.06 0.10 16.78
N ALA A 302 -63.23 0.58 15.55
CA ALA A 302 -64.19 1.63 15.23
C ALA A 302 -65.64 1.14 15.13
N ASP A 303 -65.89 -0.18 15.04
CA ASP A 303 -67.22 -0.66 14.63
C ASP A 303 -67.71 -1.95 15.32
N VAL A 304 -67.44 -2.14 16.62
CA VAL A 304 -68.30 -3.00 17.47
C VAL A 304 -68.33 -2.47 18.91
N GLY A 305 -69.29 -1.60 19.22
CA GLY A 305 -69.62 -1.28 20.62
C GLY A 305 -70.25 0.10 20.85
N GLY A 306 -71.48 0.29 20.38
CA GLY A 306 -72.26 1.48 20.68
C GLY A 306 -72.52 1.68 22.19
N GLY A 307 -72.55 2.94 22.60
CA GLY A 307 -73.36 3.43 23.73
C GLY A 307 -72.65 3.55 25.09
N GLY A 308 -72.26 4.77 25.46
CA GLY A 308 -71.90 5.06 26.86
C GLY A 308 -71.35 6.46 27.11
N LYS A 309 -72.24 7.42 27.41
CA LYS A 309 -71.90 8.73 27.99
C LYS A 309 -70.89 8.57 29.15
N ARG A 310 -69.88 9.45 29.25
CA ARG A 310 -69.54 10.18 30.49
C ARG A 310 -68.53 11.32 30.27
N SER A 311 -69.03 12.52 30.54
CA SER A 311 -68.30 13.71 30.98
C SER A 311 -67.30 13.39 32.09
N ALA A 312 -66.08 13.95 32.02
CA ALA A 312 -65.39 14.58 33.17
C ALA A 312 -64.00 15.16 32.80
N LYS A 313 -63.97 16.48 32.60
CA LYS A 313 -63.06 17.46 33.23
C LYS A 313 -61.90 16.93 34.11
N ARG A 314 -60.64 17.27 33.74
CA ARG A 314 -59.47 17.66 34.57
C ARG A 314 -58.15 17.26 33.85
N ARG A 315 -57.00 17.92 33.96
CA ARG A 315 -56.52 19.17 34.58
C ARG A 315 -55.05 19.31 34.10
N ARG A 316 -54.55 20.55 33.98
CA ARG A 316 -53.12 20.87 34.10
C ARG A 316 -52.54 20.21 35.36
N THR A 317 -51.42 19.52 35.21
CA THR A 317 -50.13 19.76 35.88
C THR A 317 -49.08 18.99 35.11
#